data_AF-A0A2T0SW20-F1
#
_entry.id   AF-A0A2T0SW20-F1
#
_cell.length_a   1.000
_cell.length_b   1.000
_cell.length_c   1.000
_cell.angle_alpha   90.00
_cell.angle_beta   90.00
_cell.angle_gamma   90.00
#
_symmetry.space_group_name_H-M   'P 1'
#
loop_
_entity.id
_entity.type
_entity.pdbx_description
1 polymer ?
#
loop_
_entity_poly.entity_id
_entity_poly.type
_entity_poly.pdbx_seq_one_letter_code
_entity_poly.pdbx_strand_id
1 'polypeptide(L)'
;MRFFYLLIFCCFYLSATAQNRVSNIRFRSIDSARLEIQYDLLNTRPGDSVYVQIRSRIRGLLRIRPELIQGDIGMNVPAGSDRRVVWNARANGYTLNEEIKVSVLIRTHVPIAAARRTSRPSQPTAPEPSVTPKPAATPVPTEAVQTPPTPTTAIAAAPATSPDLADTETVPASTRSSNRYVGPAWALLSAVAPGIGNIFVQTPRPRVGFRPIVFATTYSLILYGLKEKRDADAAYALYEQQRNSTVAEPYYQTANTHYHRYYVATRGAIAIAAADVVLTFLRGLNNNRQKRSLRVEGVTLRPGLQAGQPTAQLRYTF
;
A
#
# COMPACT_ATOMS: atom_id res chain seq x y z
N MET A 1 -5.34 -7.88 -24.43
CA MET A 1 -5.89 -6.61 -23.93
C MET A 1 -7.00 -6.80 -22.91
N ARG A 2 -8.11 -7.52 -23.19
CA ARG A 2 -9.22 -7.71 -22.22
C ARG A 2 -8.83 -8.23 -20.82
N PHE A 3 -7.94 -9.21 -20.73
CA PHE A 3 -7.45 -9.73 -19.42
C PHE A 3 -6.63 -8.72 -18.62
N PHE A 4 -5.94 -7.80 -19.28
CA PHE A 4 -5.14 -6.77 -18.62
C PHE A 4 -6.04 -5.71 -17.97
N TYR A 5 -7.11 -5.28 -18.66
CA TYR A 5 -8.13 -4.41 -18.09
C TYR A 5 -8.86 -5.06 -16.93
N LEU A 6 -9.15 -6.37 -17.00
CA LEU A 6 -9.83 -7.09 -15.92
C LEU A 6 -8.95 -7.22 -14.66
N LEU A 7 -7.64 -7.39 -14.82
CA LEU A 7 -6.68 -7.43 -13.71
C LEU A 7 -6.50 -6.06 -13.06
N ILE A 8 -6.38 -4.99 -13.86
CA ILE A 8 -6.35 -3.61 -13.35
C ILE A 8 -7.64 -3.29 -12.59
N PHE A 9 -8.79 -3.62 -13.17
CA PHE A 9 -10.09 -3.45 -12.53
C PHE A 9 -10.14 -4.20 -11.19
N CYS A 10 -9.75 -5.48 -11.15
CA CYS A 10 -9.72 -6.29 -9.93
C CYS A 10 -8.83 -5.68 -8.82
N CYS A 11 -7.64 -5.17 -9.15
CA CYS A 11 -6.75 -4.52 -8.19
C CYS A 11 -7.35 -3.23 -7.59
N PHE A 12 -8.18 -2.49 -8.34
CA PHE A 12 -8.90 -1.33 -7.80
C PHE A 12 -10.03 -1.72 -6.83
N TYR A 13 -10.73 -2.84 -7.04
CA TYR A 13 -11.78 -3.29 -6.12
C TYR A 13 -11.24 -3.87 -4.81
N LEU A 14 -10.06 -4.50 -4.82
CA LEU A 14 -9.45 -5.09 -3.63
C LEU A 14 -9.01 -4.05 -2.58
N SER A 15 -8.85 -2.78 -2.96
CA SER A 15 -8.48 -1.71 -2.02
C SER A 15 -9.68 -1.12 -1.27
N ALA A 16 -10.92 -1.47 -1.63
CA ALA A 16 -12.13 -0.92 -1.03
C ALA A 16 -12.54 -1.62 0.29
N THR A 17 -11.89 -2.70 0.68
CA THR A 17 -12.16 -3.39 1.96
C THR A 17 -11.27 -2.90 3.10
N ALA A 18 -10.79 -1.66 3.04
CA ALA A 18 -10.09 -1.01 4.13
C ALA A 18 -11.09 -0.72 5.28
N GLN A 19 -11.33 -1.76 6.09
CA GLN A 19 -12.02 -1.77 7.39
C GLN A 19 -13.14 -0.73 7.51
N ASN A 20 -14.29 -1.04 6.92
CA ASN A 20 -15.51 -0.27 7.15
C ASN A 20 -15.96 -0.49 8.62
N ARG A 21 -15.39 0.29 9.55
CA ARG A 21 -15.68 0.23 10.98
C ARG A 21 -16.97 0.97 11.35
N VAL A 22 -17.47 1.82 10.46
CA VAL A 22 -18.79 2.43 10.58
C VAL A 22 -19.66 1.91 9.45
N SER A 23 -20.89 1.52 9.76
CA SER A 23 -21.86 1.08 8.76
C SER A 23 -23.24 1.66 9.05
N ASN A 24 -24.17 1.49 8.11
CA ASN A 24 -25.58 1.83 8.27
C ASN A 24 -25.83 3.27 8.77
N ILE A 25 -25.08 4.24 8.22
CA ILE A 25 -25.25 5.66 8.59
C ILE A 25 -26.59 6.15 8.05
N ARG A 26 -27.49 6.50 8.95
CA ARG A 26 -28.79 7.11 8.67
C ARG A 26 -28.84 8.45 9.37
N PHE A 27 -29.55 9.41 8.79
CA PHE A 27 -29.82 10.65 9.49
C PHE A 27 -31.24 11.10 9.21
N ARG A 28 -31.83 11.80 10.18
CA ARG A 28 -33.14 12.41 10.07
C ARG A 28 -33.13 13.78 10.73
N SER A 29 -33.88 14.72 10.18
CA SER A 29 -34.20 15.96 10.88
C SER A 29 -35.33 15.66 11.87
N ILE A 30 -35.10 15.95 13.16
CA ILE A 30 -36.15 15.85 14.19
C ILE A 30 -37.08 17.07 14.07
N ASP A 31 -36.46 18.24 13.90
CA ASP A 31 -37.10 19.52 13.67
C ASP A 31 -36.19 20.37 12.76
N SER A 32 -36.59 21.61 12.44
CA SER A 32 -35.78 22.52 11.63
C SER A 32 -34.45 22.95 12.30
N ALA A 33 -34.20 22.52 13.55
CA ALA A 33 -33.06 22.92 14.36
C ALA A 33 -32.10 21.77 14.71
N ARG A 34 -32.56 20.51 14.69
CA ARG A 34 -31.87 19.34 15.23
C ARG A 34 -31.76 18.24 14.19
N LEU A 35 -30.55 17.74 14.05
CA LEU A 35 -30.22 16.61 13.20
C LEU A 35 -29.89 15.41 14.07
N GLU A 36 -30.56 14.28 13.83
CA GLU A 36 -30.24 13.00 14.44
C GLU A 36 -29.50 12.12 13.44
N ILE A 37 -28.38 11.55 13.86
CA ILE A 37 -27.52 10.67 13.09
C ILE A 37 -27.47 9.34 13.83
N GLN A 38 -27.84 8.26 13.15
CA GLN A 38 -27.77 6.90 13.64
C GLN A 38 -26.73 6.13 12.83
N TYR A 39 -25.92 5.30 13.47
CA TYR A 39 -24.90 4.51 12.80
C TYR A 39 -24.56 3.24 13.58
N ASP A 40 -23.98 2.27 12.89
CA ASP A 40 -23.50 1.03 13.49
C ASP A 40 -21.97 1.06 13.57
N LEU A 41 -21.44 0.72 14.74
CA LEU A 41 -20.03 0.81 15.06
C LEU A 41 -19.44 -0.58 15.27
N LEU A 42 -18.57 -1.00 14.35
CA LEU A 42 -17.97 -2.33 14.31
C LEU A 42 -16.53 -2.28 14.83
N ASN A 43 -16.21 -3.15 15.79
CA ASN A 43 -14.84 -3.40 16.29
C ASN A 43 -14.08 -2.14 16.76
N THR A 44 -14.68 -1.32 17.63
CA THR A 44 -13.93 -0.25 18.31
C THR A 44 -12.99 -0.80 19.37
N ARG A 45 -11.82 -0.19 19.46
CA ARG A 45 -10.84 -0.44 20.51
C ARG A 45 -10.89 0.67 21.55
N PRO A 46 -10.54 0.38 22.81
CA PRO A 46 -10.26 1.44 23.78
C PRO A 46 -9.22 2.42 23.21
N GLY A 47 -9.53 3.71 23.27
CA GLY A 47 -8.74 4.78 22.68
C GLY A 47 -9.20 5.25 21.29
N ASP A 48 -10.06 4.49 20.58
CA ASP A 48 -10.63 4.98 19.33
C ASP A 48 -11.57 6.17 19.59
N SER A 49 -11.56 7.14 18.65
CA SER A 49 -12.39 8.35 18.73
C SER A 49 -13.35 8.44 17.55
N VAL A 50 -14.64 8.64 17.81
CA VAL A 50 -15.67 8.85 16.79
C VAL A 50 -15.88 10.34 16.56
N TYR A 51 -15.87 10.76 15.30
CA TYR A 51 -16.12 12.12 14.86
C TYR A 51 -17.24 12.14 13.81
N VAL A 52 -17.96 13.25 13.77
CA VAL A 52 -18.98 13.50 12.75
C VAL A 52 -18.55 14.69 11.91
N GLN A 53 -18.60 14.53 10.60
CA GLN A 53 -18.33 15.56 9.62
C GLN A 53 -19.61 15.83 8.82
N ILE A 54 -20.08 17.08 8.83
CA ILE A 54 -21.28 17.48 8.09
C ILE A 54 -20.87 18.49 7.03
N ARG A 55 -21.22 18.21 5.78
CA ARG A 55 -20.93 19.05 4.63
C ARG A 55 -22.23 19.51 3.98
N SER A 56 -22.46 20.81 3.97
CA SER A 56 -23.49 21.46 3.18
C SER A 56 -23.08 21.52 1.71
N ARG A 57 -24.05 21.39 0.81
CA ARG A 57 -23.85 21.59 -0.62
C ARG A 57 -23.44 23.02 -0.96
N ILE A 58 -23.99 24.01 -0.27
CA ILE A 58 -23.79 25.44 -0.56
C ILE A 58 -22.62 25.99 0.27
N ARG A 59 -22.59 25.69 1.56
CA ARG A 59 -21.61 26.27 2.51
C ARG A 59 -20.33 25.44 2.66
N GLY A 60 -20.28 24.23 2.11
CA GLY A 60 -19.15 23.32 2.29
C GLY A 60 -19.11 22.71 3.68
N LEU A 61 -17.92 22.58 4.27
CA LEU A 61 -17.75 21.92 5.56
C LEU A 61 -18.31 22.77 6.71
N LEU A 62 -19.29 22.24 7.45
CA LEU A 62 -19.89 22.94 8.59
C LEU A 62 -19.04 22.74 9.84
N ARG A 63 -18.79 23.82 10.59
CA ARG A 63 -18.00 23.77 11.82
C ARG A 63 -18.91 23.44 13.00
N ILE A 64 -18.83 22.21 13.50
CA ILE A 64 -19.65 21.75 14.62
C ILE A 64 -19.00 22.18 15.94
N ARG A 65 -19.76 22.88 16.79
CA ARG A 65 -19.35 23.19 18.17
C ARG A 65 -19.57 21.97 19.07
N PRO A 66 -18.57 21.52 19.85
CA PRO A 66 -18.70 20.34 20.71
C PRO A 66 -19.80 20.45 21.76
N GLU A 67 -20.16 21.66 22.20
CA GLU A 67 -21.22 21.85 23.21
C GLU A 67 -22.63 21.59 22.65
N LEU A 68 -22.76 21.58 21.32
CA LEU A 68 -24.03 21.45 20.59
C LEU A 68 -24.26 20.06 20.00
N ILE A 69 -23.37 19.11 20.31
CA ILE A 69 -23.47 17.71 19.89
C ILE A 69 -23.62 16.83 21.13
N GLN A 70 -24.56 15.89 21.08
CA GLN A 70 -24.90 14.99 22.18
C GLN A 70 -24.98 13.55 21.67
N GLY A 71 -24.75 12.57 22.56
CA GLY A 71 -24.87 11.14 22.26
C GLY A 71 -23.53 10.43 22.11
N ASP A 72 -23.51 9.36 21.32
CA ASP A 72 -22.36 8.47 21.10
C ASP A 72 -21.31 9.14 20.20
N ILE A 73 -20.52 10.08 20.73
CA ILE A 73 -19.43 10.76 20.01
C ILE A 73 -18.23 10.96 20.93
N GLY A 74 -17.02 11.04 20.36
CA GLY A 74 -15.78 11.27 21.12
C GLY A 74 -14.99 9.99 21.38
N MET A 75 -14.24 9.96 22.48
CA MET A 75 -13.34 8.85 22.82
C MET A 75 -14.10 7.67 23.45
N ASN A 76 -13.62 6.46 23.22
CA ASN A 76 -14.09 5.23 23.89
C ASN A 76 -15.58 4.92 23.67
N VAL A 77 -16.12 5.27 22.49
CA VAL A 77 -17.49 4.88 22.14
C VAL A 77 -17.54 3.35 21.96
N PRO A 78 -18.39 2.64 22.72
CA PRO A 78 -18.47 1.19 22.65
C PRO A 78 -18.99 0.72 21.29
N ALA A 79 -18.49 -0.42 20.80
CA ALA A 79 -19.01 -1.05 19.59
C ALA A 79 -20.48 -1.43 19.78
N GLY A 80 -21.29 -1.39 18.73
CA GLY A 80 -22.71 -1.71 18.80
C GLY A 80 -23.51 -1.12 17.64
N SER A 81 -24.74 -1.59 17.48
CA SER A 81 -25.71 -1.00 16.55
C SER A 81 -26.41 0.22 17.18
N ASP A 82 -27.08 1.00 16.34
CA ASP A 82 -28.00 2.06 16.76
C ASP A 82 -27.35 3.17 17.60
N ARG A 83 -26.06 3.44 17.36
CA ARG A 83 -25.35 4.55 17.97
C ARG A 83 -25.96 5.85 17.51
N ARG A 84 -26.24 6.75 18.46
CA ARG A 84 -27.04 7.94 18.21
C ARG A 84 -26.26 9.21 18.52
N VAL A 85 -26.20 10.12 17.56
CA VAL A 85 -25.67 11.46 17.73
C VAL A 85 -26.73 12.49 17.36
N VAL A 86 -26.96 13.46 18.24
CA VAL A 86 -27.90 14.55 18.03
C VAL A 86 -27.12 15.86 17.98
N TRP A 87 -27.29 16.61 16.90
CA TRP A 87 -26.65 17.91 16.70
C TRP A 87 -27.69 19.03 16.60
N ASN A 88 -27.52 20.09 17.40
CA ASN A 88 -28.34 21.29 17.32
C ASN A 88 -27.75 22.29 16.31
N ALA A 89 -28.14 22.15 15.05
CA ALA A 89 -27.70 22.99 13.94
C ALA A 89 -28.08 24.47 14.13
N ARG A 90 -29.30 24.73 14.64
CA ARG A 90 -29.81 26.11 14.80
C ARG A 90 -29.05 26.88 15.89
N ALA A 91 -28.76 26.24 17.02
CA ALA A 91 -27.93 26.84 18.06
C ALA A 91 -26.50 27.13 17.56
N ASN A 92 -26.07 26.42 16.50
CA ASN A 92 -24.79 26.64 15.85
C ASN A 92 -24.86 27.65 14.68
N GLY A 93 -26.01 28.30 14.46
CA GLY A 93 -26.20 29.29 13.40
C GLY A 93 -26.47 28.71 12.00
N TYR A 94 -26.80 27.43 11.90
CA TYR A 94 -27.12 26.77 10.63
C TYR A 94 -28.62 26.47 10.51
N THR A 95 -29.15 26.63 9.31
CA THR A 95 -30.54 26.26 8.96
C THR A 95 -30.50 24.94 8.16
N LEU A 96 -31.36 23.98 8.52
CA LEU A 96 -31.39 22.65 7.90
C LEU A 96 -32.25 22.58 6.62
N ASN A 97 -32.39 23.69 5.91
CA ASN A 97 -33.19 23.82 4.68
C ASN A 97 -32.38 23.55 3.40
N GLU A 98 -31.27 22.85 3.51
CA GLU A 98 -30.35 22.57 2.41
C GLU A 98 -29.91 21.10 2.39
N GLU A 99 -29.41 20.66 1.24
CA GLU A 99 -28.86 19.32 1.08
C GLU A 99 -27.53 19.20 1.85
N ILE A 100 -27.49 18.27 2.79
CA ILE A 100 -26.32 17.99 3.62
C ILE A 100 -25.83 16.54 3.43
N LYS A 101 -24.51 16.36 3.47
CA LYS A 101 -23.85 15.07 3.52
C LYS A 101 -23.25 14.87 4.91
N VAL A 102 -23.62 13.77 5.56
CA VAL A 102 -23.09 13.37 6.86
C VAL A 102 -22.09 12.23 6.68
N SER A 103 -20.90 12.38 7.24
CA SER A 103 -19.87 11.35 7.29
C SER A 103 -19.50 11.10 8.75
N VAL A 104 -19.54 9.85 9.19
CA VAL A 104 -19.05 9.45 10.52
C VAL A 104 -17.66 8.84 10.33
N LEU A 105 -16.68 9.35 11.06
CA LEU A 105 -15.26 9.01 10.93
C LEU A 105 -14.75 8.44 12.25
N ILE A 106 -13.89 7.43 12.19
CA ILE A 106 -13.18 6.91 13.37
C ILE A 106 -11.72 7.27 13.24
N ARG A 107 -11.19 7.97 14.23
CA ARG A 107 -9.75 8.13 14.41
C ARG A 107 -9.26 6.99 15.28
N THR A 108 -8.54 6.06 14.68
CA THR A 108 -7.89 4.99 15.43
C THR A 108 -6.69 5.57 16.16
N HIS A 109 -6.70 5.55 17.49
CA HIS A 109 -5.45 5.63 18.22
C HIS A 109 -4.79 4.27 18.05
N VAL A 110 -3.91 4.15 17.06
CA VAL A 110 -2.92 3.07 17.09
C VAL A 110 -2.19 3.30 18.40
N PRO A 111 -2.28 2.41 19.40
CA PRO A 111 -1.37 2.50 20.53
C PRO A 111 0.00 2.42 19.87
N ILE A 112 0.72 3.53 19.83
CA ILE A 112 2.15 3.55 19.56
C ILE A 112 2.64 2.49 20.52
N ALA A 113 2.96 1.31 19.98
CA ALA A 113 3.19 0.11 20.76
C ALA A 113 4.09 0.58 21.87
N ALA A 114 3.54 0.62 23.10
CA ALA A 114 4.25 1.14 24.25
C ALA A 114 5.49 0.29 24.29
N ALA A 115 6.59 0.85 23.77
CA ALA A 115 7.79 0.13 23.49
C ALA A 115 8.16 -0.44 24.84
N ARG A 116 8.03 -1.77 24.97
CA ARG A 116 8.42 -2.60 26.09
C ARG A 116 9.20 -1.77 27.11
N ARG A 117 8.48 -1.06 27.98
CA ARG A 117 9.05 -0.71 29.27
C ARG A 117 8.95 -2.01 30.00
N THR A 118 9.96 -2.85 29.75
CA THR A 118 10.36 -3.92 30.63
C THR A 118 10.21 -3.34 32.02
N SER A 119 9.21 -3.81 32.76
CA SER A 119 9.06 -3.55 34.17
C SER A 119 10.37 -4.00 34.80
N ARG A 120 11.29 -3.06 34.97
CA ARG A 120 12.42 -3.21 35.88
C ARG A 120 11.76 -3.46 37.23
N PRO A 121 11.99 -4.63 37.86
CA PRO A 121 11.39 -4.94 39.15
C PRO A 121 11.70 -3.79 40.10
N SER A 122 10.67 -3.28 40.75
CA SER A 122 10.74 -2.27 41.78
C SER A 122 11.74 -2.73 42.84
N GLN A 123 12.94 -2.13 42.83
CA GLN A 123 13.87 -2.25 43.94
C GLN A 123 13.24 -1.47 45.12
N PRO A 124 13.08 -2.08 46.29
CA PRO A 124 12.50 -1.42 47.46
C PRO A 124 13.30 -0.15 47.78
N THR A 125 12.65 1.00 47.70
CA THR A 125 13.19 2.30 48.10
C THR A 125 13.45 2.28 49.61
N ALA A 126 14.71 2.35 50.00
CA ALA A 126 15.11 2.74 51.34
C ALA A 126 14.68 4.21 51.59
N PRO A 127 14.15 4.55 52.77
CA PRO A 127 13.78 5.92 53.09
C PRO A 127 15.03 6.79 53.27
N GLU A 128 15.21 7.80 52.42
CA GLU A 128 16.24 8.83 52.59
C GLU A 128 15.56 10.20 52.81
N PRO A 129 16.09 11.04 53.72
CA PRO A 129 15.32 12.10 54.38
C PRO A 129 15.20 13.39 53.58
N SER A 130 14.13 14.12 53.91
CA SER A 130 13.81 15.47 53.45
C SER A 130 14.97 16.46 53.65
N VAL A 131 15.33 17.17 52.58
CA VAL A 131 16.02 18.46 52.68
C VAL A 131 15.30 19.51 51.83
N THR A 132 15.00 20.60 52.52
CA THR A 132 14.29 21.84 52.22
C THR A 132 14.80 22.60 50.97
N PRO A 133 13.93 23.34 50.25
CA PRO A 133 14.30 24.05 49.02
C PRO A 133 14.98 25.39 49.29
N LYS A 134 15.93 25.76 48.41
CA LYS A 134 16.57 27.09 48.36
C LYS A 134 16.17 27.82 47.06
N PRO A 135 15.65 29.05 47.13
CA PRO A 135 15.33 29.88 45.97
C PRO A 135 16.49 30.84 45.62
N ALA A 136 16.71 31.08 44.31
CA ALA A 136 16.93 32.42 43.70
C ALA A 136 17.50 32.33 42.27
N ALA A 137 16.82 33.07 41.39
CA ALA A 137 17.16 33.72 40.11
C ALA A 137 18.60 33.67 39.53
N THR A 138 18.70 33.63 38.20
CA THR A 138 19.10 34.77 37.32
C THR A 138 19.03 34.35 35.83
N PRO A 139 18.60 35.24 34.91
CA PRO A 139 18.55 35.01 33.45
C PRO A 139 19.79 35.58 32.74
N VAL A 140 20.38 34.83 31.79
CA VAL A 140 21.36 35.35 30.80
C VAL A 140 21.39 34.40 29.58
N PRO A 141 21.98 34.76 28.42
CA PRO A 141 21.39 35.52 27.32
C PRO A 141 21.26 34.71 26.01
N THR A 142 20.43 35.22 25.10
CA THR A 142 20.27 34.82 23.70
C THR A 142 21.62 34.74 22.96
N GLU A 143 22.05 33.54 22.63
CA GLU A 143 23.17 33.28 21.72
C GLU A 143 22.63 32.96 20.32
N ALA A 144 23.19 33.66 19.33
CA ALA A 144 22.79 33.65 17.94
C ALA A 144 23.04 32.27 17.29
N VAL A 145 22.01 31.66 16.74
CA VAL A 145 22.12 30.41 15.97
C VAL A 145 22.63 30.73 14.57
N GLN A 146 23.84 30.24 14.32
CA GLN A 146 24.53 30.22 13.05
C GLN A 146 23.79 29.35 12.03
N THR A 147 23.67 29.85 10.81
CA THR A 147 23.23 29.15 9.61
C THR A 147 24.13 27.94 9.30
N PRO A 148 23.59 26.75 9.00
CA PRO A 148 24.37 25.62 8.49
C PRO A 148 24.77 25.84 7.03
N PRO A 149 25.99 25.47 6.62
CA PRO A 149 26.43 25.53 5.24
C PRO A 149 25.82 24.42 4.38
N THR A 150 25.39 24.82 3.19
CA THR A 150 25.00 23.97 2.05
C THR A 150 26.13 23.00 1.67
N PRO A 151 25.90 21.67 1.65
CA PRO A 151 26.81 20.76 0.97
C PRO A 151 26.50 20.73 -0.53
N THR A 152 27.35 21.41 -1.30
CA THR A 152 27.51 21.16 -2.74
C THR A 152 28.22 19.82 -2.91
N THR A 153 27.44 18.75 -3.09
CA THR A 153 27.99 17.48 -3.57
C THR A 153 28.03 17.50 -5.09
N ALA A 154 29.20 17.88 -5.62
CA ALA A 154 29.57 17.62 -7.00
C ALA A 154 29.67 16.10 -7.20
N ILE A 155 28.77 15.55 -8.02
CA ILE A 155 28.85 14.15 -8.46
C ILE A 155 29.96 14.09 -9.52
N ALA A 156 31.13 13.65 -9.10
CA ALA A 156 32.20 13.25 -9.99
C ALA A 156 31.74 12.02 -10.81
N ALA A 157 31.73 12.18 -12.13
CA ALA A 157 31.50 11.11 -13.08
C ALA A 157 32.65 10.10 -13.00
N ALA A 158 32.33 8.85 -12.67
CA ALA A 158 33.25 7.73 -12.83
C ALA A 158 33.23 7.23 -14.29
N PRO A 159 34.39 6.87 -14.87
CA PRO A 159 34.51 6.51 -16.28
C PRO A 159 33.93 5.13 -16.58
N ALA A 160 33.30 5.01 -17.74
CA ALA A 160 32.86 3.76 -18.32
C ALA A 160 34.07 2.90 -18.70
N THR A 161 34.23 1.75 -18.03
CA THR A 161 35.12 0.68 -18.49
C THR A 161 34.36 -0.15 -19.52
N SER A 162 34.70 0.02 -20.79
CA SER A 162 34.31 -0.89 -21.87
C SER A 162 35.02 -2.23 -21.66
N PRO A 163 34.32 -3.38 -21.70
CA PRO A 163 34.99 -4.66 -21.80
C PRO A 163 35.45 -4.87 -23.24
N ASP A 164 36.75 -5.12 -23.31
CA ASP A 164 37.57 -5.40 -24.48
C ASP A 164 37.09 -6.67 -25.23
N LEU A 165 37.22 -6.61 -26.55
CA LEU A 165 36.87 -7.66 -27.48
C LEU A 165 37.95 -8.75 -27.42
N ALA A 166 37.64 -9.87 -26.78
CA ALA A 166 38.45 -11.08 -26.91
C ALA A 166 37.84 -12.00 -27.97
N ASP A 167 38.64 -12.26 -29.00
CA ASP A 167 38.40 -13.18 -30.11
C ASP A 167 37.83 -14.52 -29.66
N THR A 168 36.72 -14.92 -30.29
CA THR A 168 36.17 -16.27 -30.14
C THR A 168 36.42 -17.08 -31.41
N GLU A 169 37.33 -18.02 -31.24
CA GLU A 169 37.67 -19.15 -32.08
C GLU A 169 36.42 -19.85 -32.66
N THR A 170 36.40 -20.00 -33.98
CA THR A 170 35.34 -20.62 -34.77
C THR A 170 35.35 -22.14 -34.61
N VAL A 171 34.61 -22.64 -33.61
CA VAL A 171 34.34 -24.09 -33.44
C VAL A 171 33.23 -24.52 -34.42
N PRO A 172 33.38 -25.63 -35.16
CA PRO A 172 32.43 -26.05 -36.18
C PRO A 172 31.06 -26.45 -35.59
N ALA A 173 30.01 -25.99 -36.27
CA ALA A 173 28.61 -26.16 -35.94
C ALA A 173 28.17 -27.64 -35.97
N SER A 174 28.24 -28.32 -34.83
CA SER A 174 27.48 -29.55 -34.63
C SER A 174 26.04 -29.19 -34.25
N THR A 175 25.08 -29.63 -35.05
CA THR A 175 23.64 -29.50 -34.86
C THR A 175 23.15 -30.39 -33.71
N ARG A 176 23.65 -30.18 -32.49
CA ARG A 176 23.03 -30.74 -31.29
C ARG A 176 21.73 -30.00 -31.03
N SER A 177 20.63 -30.59 -31.52
CA SER A 177 19.27 -30.32 -31.09
C SER A 177 19.16 -30.59 -29.58
N SER A 178 19.66 -29.66 -28.77
CA SER A 178 19.50 -29.73 -27.31
C SER A 178 18.02 -29.56 -26.99
N ASN A 179 17.44 -30.60 -26.41
CA ASN A 179 16.10 -30.57 -25.83
C ASN A 179 16.12 -29.57 -24.67
N ARG A 180 15.98 -28.27 -24.97
CA ARG A 180 15.85 -27.24 -23.94
C ARG A 180 14.59 -27.56 -23.15
N TYR A 181 14.77 -27.86 -21.86
CA TYR A 181 13.67 -28.15 -20.96
C TYR A 181 12.81 -26.90 -20.78
N VAL A 182 11.64 -26.87 -21.44
CA VAL A 182 10.64 -25.78 -21.33
C VAL A 182 9.57 -26.19 -20.32
N GLY A 183 9.98 -26.32 -19.05
CA GLY A 183 9.10 -26.69 -17.93
C GLY A 183 8.74 -25.50 -17.02
N PRO A 184 7.70 -25.65 -16.17
CA PRO A 184 7.26 -24.62 -15.22
C PRO A 184 8.31 -24.25 -14.17
N ALA A 185 9.38 -25.04 -14.01
CA ALA A 185 10.51 -24.73 -13.14
C ALA A 185 11.18 -23.38 -13.49
N TRP A 186 11.16 -22.96 -14.77
CA TRP A 186 11.64 -21.64 -15.18
C TRP A 186 10.77 -20.47 -14.68
N ALA A 187 9.54 -20.73 -14.23
CA ALA A 187 8.72 -19.71 -13.57
C ALA A 187 9.27 -19.32 -12.19
N LEU A 188 10.04 -20.19 -11.53
CA LEU A 188 10.72 -19.85 -10.27
C LEU A 188 11.82 -18.80 -10.48
N LEU A 189 12.42 -18.74 -11.66
CA LEU A 189 13.37 -17.67 -12.02
C LEU A 189 12.67 -16.30 -12.11
N SER A 190 11.39 -16.24 -12.47
CA SER A 190 10.61 -14.99 -12.39
C SER A 190 10.38 -14.53 -10.94
N ALA A 191 10.45 -15.41 -9.95
CA ALA A 191 10.35 -15.01 -8.54
C ALA A 191 11.62 -14.27 -8.06
N VAL A 192 12.77 -14.61 -8.64
CA VAL A 192 14.06 -13.94 -8.34
C VAL A 192 14.18 -12.63 -9.12
N ALA A 193 13.75 -12.63 -10.39
CA ALA A 193 13.81 -11.47 -11.25
C ALA A 193 12.52 -11.33 -12.09
N PRO A 194 11.61 -10.44 -11.70
CA PRO A 194 10.35 -10.22 -12.42
C PRO A 194 10.59 -9.95 -13.90
N GLY A 195 9.97 -10.71 -14.80
CA GLY A 195 10.11 -10.56 -16.25
C GLY A 195 11.13 -11.48 -16.94
N ILE A 196 12.08 -12.09 -16.22
CA ILE A 196 13.11 -12.96 -16.84
C ILE A 196 12.56 -14.35 -17.21
N GLY A 197 11.81 -15.00 -16.32
CA GLY A 197 11.37 -16.39 -16.53
C GLY A 197 10.50 -16.58 -17.78
N ASN A 198 9.74 -15.56 -18.19
CA ASN A 198 8.88 -15.60 -19.37
C ASN A 198 9.66 -15.62 -20.71
N ILE A 199 10.93 -15.20 -20.72
CA ILE A 199 11.79 -15.24 -21.91
C ILE A 199 12.05 -16.70 -22.32
N PHE A 200 12.20 -17.59 -21.34
CA PHE A 200 12.53 -19.00 -21.57
C PHE A 200 11.32 -19.87 -21.94
N VAL A 201 10.10 -19.36 -21.78
CA VAL A 201 8.86 -20.11 -22.06
C VAL A 201 8.38 -19.94 -23.51
N GLN A 202 8.92 -18.97 -24.26
CA GLN A 202 8.51 -18.68 -25.64
C GLN A 202 9.43 -19.29 -26.70
N THR A 203 9.14 -20.53 -27.09
CA THR A 203 9.64 -21.13 -28.33
C THR A 203 8.54 -21.06 -29.41
N PRO A 204 8.86 -20.85 -30.71
CA PRO A 204 10.19 -20.84 -31.33
C PRO A 204 10.85 -19.45 -31.49
N ARG A 205 10.08 -18.35 -31.36
CA ARG A 205 10.64 -16.99 -31.45
C ARG A 205 10.24 -16.16 -30.21
N PRO A 206 11.20 -15.75 -29.36
CA PRO A 206 10.90 -14.88 -28.24
C PRO A 206 10.48 -13.52 -28.77
N ARG A 207 9.21 -13.15 -28.58
CA ARG A 207 8.79 -11.77 -28.84
C ARG A 207 9.19 -10.95 -27.62
N VAL A 208 10.25 -10.17 -27.76
CA VAL A 208 10.68 -9.17 -26.79
C VAL A 208 9.66 -8.03 -26.80
N GLY A 209 8.49 -8.27 -26.19
CA GLY A 209 7.45 -7.25 -26.02
C GLY A 209 7.81 -6.25 -24.92
N PHE A 210 6.80 -5.68 -24.27
CA PHE A 210 6.91 -4.72 -23.16
C PHE A 210 7.61 -5.22 -21.87
N ARG A 211 8.37 -6.31 -21.92
CA ARG A 211 8.94 -6.99 -20.74
C ARG A 211 10.11 -6.23 -20.09
N PRO A 212 11.07 -5.68 -20.87
CA PRO A 212 12.14 -4.87 -20.28
C PRO A 212 11.58 -3.66 -19.53
N ILE A 213 10.44 -3.13 -19.99
CA ILE A 213 9.77 -2.00 -19.34
C ILE A 213 9.23 -2.41 -17.98
N VAL A 214 8.56 -3.56 -17.84
CA VAL A 214 8.06 -4.04 -16.53
C VAL A 214 9.20 -4.25 -15.54
N PHE A 215 10.31 -4.87 -16.00
CA PHE A 215 11.51 -5.03 -15.17
C PHE A 215 12.07 -3.68 -14.74
N ALA A 216 12.33 -2.78 -15.70
CA ALA A 216 12.86 -1.45 -15.42
C ALA A 216 11.95 -0.68 -14.43
N THR A 217 10.63 -0.66 -14.67
CA THR A 217 9.67 0.00 -13.79
C THR A 217 9.69 -0.56 -12.37
N THR A 218 9.72 -1.89 -12.22
CA THR A 218 9.74 -2.53 -10.89
C THR A 218 11.01 -2.18 -10.12
N TYR A 219 12.17 -2.28 -10.77
CA TYR A 219 13.45 -1.93 -10.13
C TYR A 219 13.56 -0.43 -9.84
N SER A 220 13.10 0.44 -10.74
CA SER A 220 13.05 1.88 -10.51
C SER A 220 12.19 2.23 -9.29
N LEU A 221 11.03 1.58 -9.12
CA LEU A 221 10.17 1.77 -7.93
C LEU A 221 10.86 1.32 -6.63
N ILE A 222 11.59 0.22 -6.65
CA ILE A 222 12.33 -0.27 -5.49
C ILE A 222 13.45 0.71 -5.13
N LEU A 223 14.26 1.12 -6.11
CA LEU A 223 15.35 2.08 -5.90
C LEU A 223 14.81 3.43 -5.39
N TYR A 224 13.72 3.91 -5.99
CA TYR A 224 13.04 5.12 -5.54
C TYR A 224 12.54 4.99 -4.09
N GLY A 225 11.88 3.88 -3.75
CA GLY A 225 11.44 3.62 -2.38
C GLY A 225 12.60 3.60 -1.38
N LEU A 226 13.71 2.93 -1.71
CA LEU A 226 14.89 2.89 -0.83
C LEU A 226 15.51 4.26 -0.61
N LYS A 227 15.51 5.12 -1.63
CA LYS A 227 15.92 6.52 -1.50
C LYS A 227 14.99 7.28 -0.54
N GLU A 228 13.69 7.24 -0.79
CA GLU A 228 12.68 7.92 0.07
C GLU A 228 12.74 7.43 1.52
N LYS A 229 13.04 6.15 1.75
CA LYS A 229 13.26 5.63 3.11
C LYS A 229 14.45 6.30 3.81
N ARG A 230 15.58 6.44 3.11
CA ARG A 230 16.77 7.12 3.67
C ARG A 230 16.46 8.59 3.99
N ASP A 231 15.73 9.26 3.11
CA ASP A 231 15.31 10.66 3.30
C ASP A 231 14.36 10.78 4.51
N ALA A 232 13.44 9.82 4.69
CA ALA A 232 12.56 9.74 5.86
C ALA A 232 13.36 9.56 7.17
N ASP A 233 14.31 8.63 7.19
CA ASP A 233 15.16 8.35 8.35
C ASP A 233 16.01 9.57 8.71
N ALA A 234 16.55 10.28 7.71
CA ALA A 234 17.33 11.51 7.91
C ALA A 234 16.48 12.65 8.48
N ALA A 235 15.27 12.87 7.95
CA ALA A 235 14.35 13.88 8.48
C ALA A 235 13.89 13.56 9.91
N TYR A 236 13.69 12.27 10.21
CA TYR A 236 13.33 11.82 11.54
C TYR A 236 14.48 11.99 12.55
N ALA A 237 15.73 11.75 12.15
CA ALA A 237 16.89 12.03 12.99
C ALA A 237 17.00 13.53 13.35
N LEU A 238 16.68 14.43 12.41
CA LEU A 238 16.61 15.87 12.71
C LEU A 238 15.49 16.20 13.69
N TYR A 239 14.31 15.58 13.55
CA TYR A 239 13.21 15.71 14.51
C TYR A 239 13.64 15.34 15.93
N GLU A 240 14.36 14.22 16.11
CA GLU A 240 14.84 13.78 17.43
C GLU A 240 15.87 14.71 18.07
N GLN A 241 16.64 15.45 17.26
CA GLN A 241 17.62 16.43 17.76
C GLN A 241 16.97 17.71 18.27
N GLN A 242 15.77 18.06 17.78
CA GLN A 242 15.08 19.29 18.16
C GLN A 242 14.39 19.13 19.53
N ARG A 243 14.83 19.89 20.54
CA ARG A 243 14.15 19.93 21.85
C ARG A 243 12.84 20.71 21.85
N ASN A 244 12.65 21.62 20.88
CA ASN A 244 11.45 22.45 20.79
C ASN A 244 10.42 21.81 19.86
N SER A 245 9.23 21.49 20.39
CA SER A 245 8.15 20.85 19.64
C SER A 245 7.69 21.66 18.43
N THR A 246 7.67 22.99 18.52
CA THR A 246 7.23 23.87 17.42
C THR A 246 8.19 23.82 16.24
N VAL A 247 9.49 23.68 16.50
CA VAL A 247 10.54 23.58 15.47
C VAL A 247 10.66 22.13 14.95
N ALA A 248 10.31 21.15 15.77
CA ALA A 248 10.37 19.73 15.43
C ALA A 248 9.23 19.28 14.48
N GLU A 249 8.03 19.84 14.64
CA GLU A 249 6.83 19.49 13.86
C GLU A 249 7.03 19.39 12.33
N PRO A 250 7.65 20.36 11.63
CA PRO A 250 7.85 20.26 10.18
C PRO A 250 8.77 19.10 9.78
N TYR A 251 9.78 18.75 10.59
CA TYR A 251 10.65 17.60 10.33
C TYR A 251 9.88 16.29 10.45
N TYR A 252 9.00 16.18 11.44
CA TYR A 252 8.13 15.01 11.60
C TYR A 252 7.19 14.83 10.39
N GLN A 253 6.53 15.91 9.96
CA GLN A 253 5.65 15.88 8.78
C GLN A 253 6.41 15.51 7.50
N THR A 254 7.63 16.03 7.35
CA THR A 254 8.52 15.71 6.22
C THR A 254 8.92 14.23 6.24
N ALA A 255 9.35 13.71 7.38
CA ALA A 255 9.70 12.29 7.56
C ALA A 255 8.51 11.38 7.22
N ASN A 256 7.31 11.72 7.71
CA ASN A 256 6.10 10.94 7.45
C ASN A 256 5.69 10.96 5.96
N THR A 257 5.89 12.09 5.29
CA THR A 257 5.64 12.22 3.85
C THR A 257 6.57 11.33 3.02
N HIS A 258 7.88 11.35 3.31
CA HIS A 258 8.85 10.47 2.66
C HIS A 258 8.56 8.99 2.95
N TYR A 259 8.22 8.65 4.20
CA TYR A 259 7.84 7.29 4.58
C TYR A 259 6.61 6.79 3.83
N HIS A 260 5.60 7.65 3.64
CA HIS A 260 4.42 7.29 2.86
C HIS A 260 4.75 7.01 1.39
N ARG A 261 5.62 7.82 0.78
CA ARG A 261 6.10 7.60 -0.60
C ARG A 261 6.88 6.29 -0.72
N TYR A 262 7.80 6.03 0.21
CA TYR A 262 8.50 4.74 0.31
C TYR A 262 7.50 3.58 0.37
N TYR A 263 6.52 3.66 1.27
CA TYR A 263 5.52 2.62 1.47
C TYR A 263 4.70 2.33 0.21
N VAL A 264 4.23 3.37 -0.47
CA VAL A 264 3.46 3.24 -1.73
C VAL A 264 4.35 2.66 -2.83
N ALA A 265 5.57 3.17 -3.00
CA ALA A 265 6.50 2.73 -4.04
C ALA A 265 6.89 1.25 -3.88
N THR A 266 7.29 0.83 -2.69
CA THR A 266 7.70 -0.56 -2.42
C THR A 266 6.53 -1.53 -2.56
N ARG A 267 5.33 -1.18 -2.07
CA ARG A 267 4.14 -2.03 -2.26
C ARG A 267 3.70 -2.10 -3.71
N GLY A 268 3.77 -0.98 -4.44
CA GLY A 268 3.53 -0.95 -5.88
C GLY A 268 4.47 -1.90 -6.63
N ALA A 269 5.77 -1.86 -6.32
CA ALA A 269 6.75 -2.78 -6.91
C ALA A 269 6.43 -4.25 -6.61
N ILE A 270 6.11 -4.59 -5.35
CA ILE A 270 5.74 -5.96 -4.95
C ILE A 270 4.49 -6.44 -5.71
N ALA A 271 3.47 -5.57 -5.84
CA ALA A 271 2.25 -5.91 -6.56
C ALA A 271 2.52 -6.19 -8.06
N ILE A 272 3.35 -5.36 -8.72
CA ILE A 272 3.75 -5.56 -10.11
C ILE A 272 4.52 -6.89 -10.28
N ALA A 273 5.49 -7.14 -9.39
CA ALA A 273 6.28 -8.37 -9.40
C ALA A 273 5.40 -9.62 -9.22
N ALA A 274 4.49 -9.60 -8.24
CA ALA A 274 3.56 -10.70 -7.99
C ALA A 274 2.65 -10.95 -9.19
N ALA A 275 2.13 -9.89 -9.81
CA ALA A 275 1.31 -10.01 -11.01
C ALA A 275 2.07 -10.67 -12.18
N ASP A 276 3.35 -10.32 -12.39
CA ASP A 276 4.18 -10.94 -13.44
C ASP A 276 4.43 -12.44 -13.18
N VAL A 277 4.69 -12.81 -11.92
CA VAL A 277 4.87 -14.23 -11.52
C VAL A 277 3.58 -15.03 -11.78
N VAL A 278 2.43 -14.53 -11.34
CA VAL A 278 1.14 -15.18 -11.54
C VAL A 278 0.82 -15.34 -13.03
N LEU A 279 1.04 -14.29 -13.83
CA LEU A 279 0.82 -14.34 -15.28
C LEU A 279 1.76 -15.33 -15.97
N THR A 280 3.03 -15.38 -15.57
CA THR A 280 4.02 -16.34 -16.10
C THR A 280 3.63 -17.77 -15.76
N PHE A 281 3.17 -18.01 -14.53
CA PHE A 281 2.68 -19.31 -14.08
C PHE A 281 1.44 -19.77 -14.87
N LEU A 282 0.42 -18.92 -15.00
CA LEU A 282 -0.79 -19.23 -15.77
C LEU A 282 -0.48 -19.53 -17.24
N ARG A 283 0.45 -18.78 -17.85
CA ARG A 283 0.93 -19.08 -19.21
C ARG A 283 1.66 -20.43 -19.28
N GLY A 284 2.49 -20.74 -18.29
CA GLY A 284 3.16 -22.04 -18.19
C GLY A 284 2.16 -23.21 -18.14
N LEU A 285 1.09 -23.08 -17.35
CA LEU A 285 0.02 -24.07 -17.29
C LEU A 285 -0.70 -24.24 -18.63
N ASN A 286 -1.04 -23.14 -19.30
CA ASN A 286 -1.71 -23.19 -20.61
C ASN A 286 -0.83 -23.81 -21.70
N ASN A 287 0.46 -23.46 -21.74
CA ASN A 287 1.42 -24.08 -22.66
C ASN A 287 1.56 -25.59 -22.41
N ASN A 288 1.52 -26.03 -21.15
CA ASN A 288 1.57 -27.45 -20.82
C ASN A 288 0.29 -28.19 -21.25
N ARG A 289 -0.89 -27.56 -21.09
CA ARG A 289 -2.16 -28.10 -21.59
C ARG A 289 -2.14 -28.28 -23.12
N GLN A 290 -1.63 -27.29 -23.86
CA GLN A 290 -1.48 -27.37 -25.31
C GLN A 290 -0.49 -28.45 -25.74
N LYS A 291 0.65 -28.59 -25.06
CA LYS A 291 1.59 -29.68 -25.33
C LYS A 291 0.98 -31.05 -25.05
N ARG A 292 0.17 -31.18 -24.00
CA ARG A 292 -0.56 -32.42 -23.71
C ARG A 292 -1.60 -32.72 -24.78
N SER A 293 -2.37 -31.74 -25.26
CA SER A 293 -3.32 -31.98 -26.34
C SER A 293 -2.64 -32.39 -27.64
N LEU A 294 -1.43 -31.87 -27.92
CA LEU A 294 -0.62 -32.29 -29.07
C LEU A 294 0.00 -33.68 -28.86
N ARG A 295 0.50 -34.01 -27.66
CA ARG A 295 1.03 -35.36 -27.37
C ARG A 295 -0.03 -36.45 -27.34
N VAL A 296 -1.31 -36.10 -27.19
CA VAL A 296 -2.43 -37.05 -27.27
C VAL A 296 -2.83 -37.33 -28.74
N GLU A 297 -2.03 -36.91 -29.73
CA GLU A 297 -2.07 -37.42 -31.12
C GLU A 297 -1.70 -38.91 -31.26
N GLY A 298 -2.14 -39.76 -30.32
CA GLY A 298 -2.27 -41.20 -30.54
C GLY A 298 -3.63 -41.58 -31.13
N VAL A 299 -4.71 -40.86 -30.81
CA VAL A 299 -6.05 -41.15 -31.34
C VAL A 299 -6.90 -39.88 -31.29
N THR A 300 -7.29 -39.34 -32.45
CA THR A 300 -8.32 -38.28 -32.49
C THR A 300 -9.65 -38.87 -32.94
N LEU A 301 -10.67 -38.79 -32.09
CA LEU A 301 -12.04 -39.19 -32.41
C LEU A 301 -12.83 -37.92 -32.73
N ARG A 302 -13.19 -37.73 -34.00
CA ARG A 302 -14.04 -36.62 -34.44
C ARG A 302 -15.46 -37.13 -34.68
N PRO A 303 -16.42 -36.83 -33.78
CA PRO A 303 -17.82 -37.06 -34.08
C PRO A 303 -18.26 -36.10 -35.21
N GLY A 304 -19.03 -36.62 -36.17
CA GLY A 304 -19.54 -35.91 -37.33
C GLY A 304 -20.90 -36.45 -37.78
N LEU A 305 -21.53 -35.76 -38.72
CA LEU A 305 -22.75 -36.19 -39.37
C LEU A 305 -22.48 -36.23 -40.88
N GLN A 306 -22.59 -37.41 -41.49
CA GLN A 306 -22.44 -37.57 -42.93
C GLN A 306 -23.73 -38.18 -43.47
N ALA A 307 -24.38 -37.47 -44.40
CA ALA A 307 -25.70 -37.84 -44.94
C ALA A 307 -26.80 -38.06 -43.88
N GLY A 308 -26.78 -37.26 -42.79
CA GLY A 308 -27.77 -37.34 -41.72
C GLY A 308 -27.57 -38.49 -40.72
N GLN A 309 -26.52 -39.30 -40.87
CA GLN A 309 -26.17 -40.35 -39.92
C GLN A 309 -24.99 -39.92 -39.03
N PRO A 310 -25.04 -40.21 -37.71
CA PRO A 310 -23.94 -39.94 -36.80
C PRO A 310 -22.76 -40.85 -37.14
N THR A 311 -21.62 -40.27 -37.49
CA THR A 311 -20.38 -41.00 -37.80
C THR A 311 -19.26 -40.53 -36.87
N ALA A 312 -18.36 -41.42 -36.50
CA ALA A 312 -17.16 -41.08 -35.72
C ALA A 312 -15.93 -41.47 -36.55
N GLN A 313 -15.11 -40.48 -36.93
CA GLN A 313 -13.84 -40.75 -37.60
C GLN A 313 -12.74 -40.90 -36.55
N LEU A 314 -12.16 -42.09 -36.49
CA LEU A 314 -10.97 -42.38 -35.71
C LEU A 314 -9.74 -42.13 -36.60
N ARG A 315 -8.95 -41.09 -36.30
CA ARG A 315 -7.70 -40.84 -37.01
C ARG A 315 -6.53 -41.20 -36.10
N TYR A 316 -5.79 -42.22 -36.51
CA TYR A 316 -4.55 -42.66 -35.89
C TYR A 316 -3.38 -42.09 -36.69
N THR A 317 -2.48 -41.38 -36.03
CA THR A 317 -1.27 -40.82 -36.64
C THR A 317 -0.08 -41.41 -35.89
N PHE A 318 0.73 -42.20 -36.62
CA PHE A 318 2.00 -42.77 -36.16
C PHE A 318 3.17 -41.90 -36.60
#